data_AF-A0A421DPG1-F1
#
_entry.id   AF-A0A421DPG1-F1
#
_cell.length_a   1.000
_cell.length_b   1.000
_cell.length_c   1.000
_cell.angle_alpha   90.00
_cell.angle_beta   90.00
_cell.angle_gamma   90.00
#
_symmetry.space_group_name_H-M   'P 1'
#
loop_
_entity.id
_entity.type
_entity.pdbx_description
1 polymer ?
#
loop_
_entity_poly.entity_id
_entity_poly.type
_entity_poly.pdbx_seq_one_letter_code
_entity_poly.pdbx_strand_id
1 'polypeptide(L)'
;MYDAIMIKFGKYRFLLPERGFSFFPAVFEEHRPEIERMASAYERLIVSLDNPFSAEAEAALAAAKIVKVELAGFIAQTGVIGEPFDSKDAELYAAANGIRIQMEVTM
;
A
#
# COMPACT_ATOMS: atom_id res chain seq x y z
N MET A 1 2.83 -21.50 3.32
CA MET A 1 3.08 -20.65 2.15
C MET A 1 1.79 -19.92 1.87
N TYR A 2 1.80 -18.59 1.84
CA TYR A 2 0.61 -17.78 1.59
C TYR A 2 0.58 -17.38 0.12
N ASP A 3 -0.56 -17.58 -0.53
CA ASP A 3 -0.79 -17.13 -1.90
C ASP A 3 -1.44 -15.75 -1.89
N ALA A 4 -0.94 -14.87 -2.74
CA ALA A 4 -1.43 -13.51 -2.87
C ALA A 4 -1.66 -13.13 -4.35
N ILE A 5 -2.56 -12.19 -4.55
CA ILE A 5 -2.77 -11.48 -5.81
C ILE A 5 -2.19 -10.09 -5.64
N MET A 6 -1.42 -9.66 -6.64
CA MET A 6 -0.86 -8.32 -6.65
C MET A 6 -1.78 -7.39 -7.42
N ILE A 7 -2.31 -6.35 -6.76
CA ILE A 7 -3.02 -5.26 -7.44
C ILE A 7 -2.04 -4.12 -7.66
N LYS A 8 -1.89 -3.71 -8.92
CA LYS A 8 -1.24 -2.47 -9.30
C LYS A 8 -2.29 -1.38 -9.41
N PHE A 9 -2.13 -0.33 -8.61
CA PHE A 9 -3.01 0.84 -8.60
C PHE A 9 -2.15 2.10 -8.77
N GLY A 10 -2.17 2.68 -9.96
CA GLY A 10 -1.20 3.71 -10.34
C GLY A 10 0.24 3.19 -10.30
N LYS A 11 1.09 3.80 -9.46
CA LYS A 11 2.48 3.34 -9.26
C LYS A 11 2.68 2.41 -8.05
N TYR A 12 1.62 2.17 -7.28
CA TYR A 12 1.66 1.38 -6.06
C TYR A 12 1.23 -0.05 -6.33
N ARG A 13 1.73 -0.95 -5.51
CA ARG A 13 1.35 -2.36 -5.53
C ARG A 13 0.88 -2.79 -4.16
N PHE A 14 -0.24 -3.49 -4.16
CA PHE A 14 -0.88 -4.04 -2.98
C PHE A 14 -0.92 -5.55 -3.10
N LEU A 15 -0.56 -6.24 -2.02
CA LEU A 15 -0.70 -7.68 -1.93
C LEU A 15 -2.02 -8.00 -1.25
N LEU A 16 -2.87 -8.78 -1.91
CA LEU A 16 -4.14 -9.26 -1.35
C LEU A 16 -4.09 -10.77 -1.19
N PRO A 17 -4.71 -11.34 -0.15
CA PRO A 17 -4.91 -12.77 -0.08
C PRO A 17 -5.73 -13.26 -1.28
N GLU A 18 -5.39 -14.42 -1.84
CA GLU A 18 -6.11 -15.00 -2.98
C GLU A 18 -7.62 -15.17 -2.70
N ARG A 19 -7.97 -15.49 -1.45
CA ARG A 19 -9.36 -15.69 -1.01
C ARG A 19 -10.10 -14.36 -0.91
N GLY A 20 -11.18 -14.22 -1.69
CA GLY A 20 -12.09 -13.06 -1.63
C GLY A 20 -11.88 -12.01 -2.72
N PHE A 21 -10.95 -12.26 -3.67
CA PHE A 21 -10.53 -11.29 -4.70
C PHE A 21 -11.66 -10.65 -5.50
N SER A 22 -12.74 -11.38 -5.79
CA SER A 22 -13.86 -10.88 -6.59
C SER A 22 -14.55 -9.63 -6.02
N PHE A 23 -14.42 -9.36 -4.72
CA PHE A 23 -15.04 -8.19 -4.07
C PHE A 23 -14.10 -6.98 -3.95
N PHE A 24 -12.78 -7.17 -4.11
CA PHE A 24 -11.80 -6.13 -3.81
C PHE A 24 -11.70 -5.02 -4.88
N PRO A 25 -11.87 -5.26 -6.19
CA PRO A 25 -11.79 -4.19 -7.18
C PRO A 25 -12.73 -3.01 -6.90
N ALA A 26 -13.97 -3.26 -6.49
CA ALA A 26 -14.91 -2.18 -6.17
C ALA A 26 -14.46 -1.36 -4.96
N VAL A 27 -13.91 -2.02 -3.92
CA VAL A 27 -13.45 -1.36 -2.69
C VAL A 27 -12.25 -0.45 -2.94
N PHE A 28 -11.35 -0.84 -3.85
CA PHE A 28 -10.21 0.00 -4.26
C PHE A 28 -10.66 1.25 -5.01
N GLU A 29 -11.68 1.14 -5.87
CA GLU A 29 -12.24 2.31 -6.56
C GLU A 29 -12.97 3.26 -5.59
N GLU A 30 -13.75 2.72 -4.66
CA GLU A 30 -14.45 3.51 -3.64
C GLU A 30 -13.49 4.32 -2.75
N HIS A 31 -12.31 3.78 -2.46
CA HIS A 31 -11.28 4.40 -1.62
C HIS A 31 -10.13 5.03 -2.41
N ARG A 32 -10.30 5.23 -3.73
CA ARG A 32 -9.29 5.84 -4.61
C ARG A 32 -8.74 7.15 -4.04
N PRO A 33 -9.55 8.11 -3.55
CA PRO A 33 -9.04 9.37 -3.01
C PRO A 33 -8.15 9.20 -1.78
N GLU A 34 -8.48 8.28 -0.88
CA GLU A 34 -7.69 7.95 0.32
C GLU A 34 -6.37 7.30 -0.08
N ILE A 35 -6.42 6.37 -1.04
CA ILE A 35 -5.25 5.68 -1.58
C ILE A 35 -4.28 6.68 -2.25
N GLU A 36 -4.80 7.64 -3.00
CA GLU A 36 -3.99 8.69 -3.64
C GLU A 36 -3.42 9.70 -2.62
N ARG A 37 -4.17 10.04 -1.56
CA ARG A 37 -3.66 10.88 -0.46
C ARG A 37 -2.51 10.19 0.27
N MET A 38 -2.65 8.90 0.51
CA MET A 38 -1.61 8.06 1.10
C MET A 38 -0.36 8.01 0.24
N ALA A 39 -0.53 7.72 -1.05
CA ALA A 39 0.53 7.74 -2.03
C ALA A 39 1.35 9.04 -1.95
N SER A 40 0.67 10.19 -1.98
CA SER A 40 1.33 11.48 -1.87
C SER A 40 2.06 11.67 -0.53
N ALA A 41 1.51 11.17 0.58
CA ALA A 41 2.15 11.23 1.90
C ALA A 41 3.42 10.37 1.95
N TYR A 42 3.40 9.15 1.42
CA TYR A 42 4.58 8.27 1.37
C TYR A 42 5.67 8.82 0.46
N GLU A 43 5.32 9.40 -0.69
CA GLU A 43 6.30 10.05 -1.56
C GLU A 43 7.03 11.19 -0.86
N ARG A 44 6.29 12.04 -0.15
CA ARG A 44 6.88 13.12 0.65
C ARG A 44 7.79 12.57 1.73
N LEU A 45 7.42 11.45 2.35
CA LEU A 45 8.22 10.78 3.36
C LEU A 45 9.51 10.21 2.76
N ILE A 46 9.45 9.57 1.60
CA ILE A 46 10.62 9.08 0.86
C ILE A 46 11.56 10.23 0.50
N VAL A 47 11.04 11.34 -0.04
CA VAL A 47 11.86 12.53 -0.34
C VAL A 47 12.48 13.11 0.93
N SER A 48 11.77 13.04 2.05
CA SER A 48 12.28 13.53 3.34
C SER A 48 13.34 12.62 3.97
N LEU A 49 13.55 11.40 3.45
CA LEU A 49 14.65 10.52 3.91
C LEU A 49 16.03 11.11 3.59
N ASP A 50 16.13 12.00 2.59
CA ASP A 50 17.36 12.74 2.30
C ASP A 50 17.73 13.72 3.44
N ASN A 51 16.75 14.14 4.26
CA ASN A 51 16.99 14.94 5.46
C ASN A 51 16.00 14.59 6.59
N PRO A 52 16.23 13.47 7.30
CA PRO A 52 15.23 12.85 8.17
C PRO A 52 14.93 13.63 9.46
N PHE A 53 15.70 14.67 9.76
CA PHE A 53 15.52 15.53 10.95
C PHE A 53 14.94 16.91 10.62
N SER A 54 14.51 17.14 9.37
CA SER A 54 13.89 18.40 9.00
C SER A 54 12.45 18.50 9.51
N ALA A 55 11.95 19.73 9.65
CA ALA A 55 10.55 19.97 9.99
C ALA A 55 9.60 19.40 8.91
N GLU A 56 10.03 19.37 7.65
CA GLU A 56 9.27 18.71 6.57
C GLU A 56 9.18 17.19 6.78
N ALA A 57 10.26 16.54 7.24
CA ALA A 57 10.27 15.11 7.52
C ALA A 57 9.30 14.75 8.66
N GLU A 58 9.28 15.54 9.72
CA GLU A 58 8.36 15.36 10.85
C GLU A 58 6.90 15.56 10.42
N ALA A 59 6.63 16.59 9.60
CA ALA A 59 5.30 16.84 9.03
C ALA A 59 4.85 15.71 8.08
N ALA A 60 5.76 15.19 7.25
CA ALA A 60 5.49 14.06 6.36
C ALA A 60 5.19 12.77 7.15
N LEU A 61 5.94 12.51 8.22
CA LEU A 61 5.70 11.37 9.10
C LEU A 61 4.35 11.48 9.83
N ALA A 62 4.00 12.67 10.32
CA ALA A 62 2.70 12.92 10.93
C ALA A 62 1.54 12.71 9.94
N ALA A 63 1.69 13.23 8.71
CA ALA A 63 0.70 13.03 7.65
C ALA A 63 0.55 11.54 7.29
N ALA A 64 1.65 10.79 7.14
CA ALA A 64 1.61 9.36 6.87
C ALA A 64 0.91 8.58 7.98
N LYS A 65 1.14 8.94 9.26
CA LYS A 65 0.41 8.33 10.39
C LYS A 65 -1.09 8.59 10.34
N ILE A 66 -1.52 9.81 10.03
CA ILE A 66 -2.94 10.15 9.91
C ILE A 66 -3.58 9.31 8.81
N VAL A 67 -2.96 9.29 7.62
CA VAL A 67 -3.51 8.55 6.49
C VAL A 67 -3.52 7.03 6.75
N LYS A 68 -2.54 6.50 7.47
CA LYS A 68 -2.54 5.09 7.92
C LYS A 68 -3.73 4.77 8.83
N VAL A 69 -4.14 5.71 9.70
CA VAL A 69 -5.34 5.55 10.53
C VAL A 69 -6.60 5.62 9.67
N GLU A 70 -6.68 6.55 8.72
CA GLU A 70 -7.82 6.67 7.79
C GLU A 70 -8.01 5.38 6.96
N LEU A 71 -6.91 4.76 6.54
CA LEU A 71 -6.93 3.52 5.76
C LEU A 71 -6.96 2.23 6.59
N ALA A 72 -6.98 2.32 7.92
CA ALA A 72 -7.10 1.14 8.77
C ALA A 72 -8.38 0.35 8.46
N GLY A 73 -9.48 1.06 8.16
CA GLY A 73 -10.75 0.46 7.72
C GLY A 73 -10.62 -0.25 6.37
N PHE A 74 -9.99 0.41 5.40
CA PHE A 74 -9.70 -0.17 4.08
C PHE A 74 -8.84 -1.43 4.19
N ILE A 75 -7.73 -1.39 4.95
CA ILE A 75 -6.82 -2.52 5.15
C ILE A 75 -7.56 -3.68 5.85
N ALA A 76 -8.37 -3.40 6.86
CA ALA A 76 -9.15 -4.41 7.56
C ALA A 76 -10.20 -5.06 6.64
N GLN A 77 -10.84 -4.28 5.77
CA GLN A 77 -11.86 -4.77 4.84
C GLN A 77 -11.27 -5.56 3.67
N THR A 78 -10.13 -5.12 3.14
CA THR A 78 -9.47 -5.74 1.98
C THR A 78 -8.51 -6.86 2.36
N GLY A 79 -8.07 -6.90 3.62
CA GLY A 79 -7.06 -7.85 4.07
C GLY A 79 -5.69 -7.62 3.39
N VAL A 80 -5.41 -6.40 2.92
CA VAL A 80 -4.11 -6.05 2.32
C VAL A 80 -2.98 -6.52 3.22
N ILE A 81 -2.09 -7.29 2.62
CA ILE A 81 -0.91 -7.83 3.28
C ILE A 81 0.20 -6.79 3.17
N GLY A 82 0.56 -6.19 4.31
CA GLY A 82 1.57 -5.14 4.37
C GLY A 82 1.02 -3.74 4.10
N GLU A 83 1.91 -2.82 3.79
CA GLU A 83 1.58 -1.43 3.45
C GLU A 83 1.61 -1.23 1.92
N PRO A 84 1.13 -0.11 1.36
CA PRO A 84 1.25 0.13 -0.07
C PRO A 84 2.72 0.25 -0.38
N PHE A 85 3.21 -0.70 -1.14
CA PHE A 85 4.60 -0.74 -1.49
C PHE A 85 4.79 -0.06 -2.83
N ASP A 86 5.96 0.53 -3.05
CA ASP A 86 6.41 0.77 -4.40
C ASP A 86 6.47 -0.57 -5.16
N SER A 87 6.60 -0.50 -6.48
CA SER A 87 6.62 -1.70 -7.33
C SER A 87 7.63 -2.74 -6.88
N LYS A 88 8.81 -2.32 -6.43
CA LYS A 88 9.94 -3.15 -6.03
C LYS A 88 9.79 -3.66 -4.59
N ASP A 89 9.26 -2.83 -3.69
CA ASP A 89 9.07 -3.14 -2.28
C ASP A 89 7.98 -4.22 -2.08
N ALA A 90 6.95 -4.26 -2.94
CA ALA A 90 5.90 -5.28 -2.83
C ALA A 90 6.45 -6.68 -3.11
N GLU A 91 7.25 -6.79 -4.17
CA GLU A 91 7.90 -8.03 -4.59
C GLU A 91 8.95 -8.46 -3.56
N LEU A 92 9.74 -7.52 -3.05
CA LEU A 92 10.73 -7.77 -1.99
C LEU A 92 10.05 -8.24 -0.71
N TYR A 93 8.95 -7.60 -0.30
CA TYR A 93 8.17 -7.99 0.87
C TYR A 93 7.59 -9.40 0.70
N ALA A 94 7.01 -9.71 -0.46
CA ALA A 94 6.49 -11.03 -0.76
C ALA A 94 7.59 -12.10 -0.69
N ALA A 95 8.75 -11.84 -1.29
CA ALA A 95 9.90 -12.75 -1.26
C ALA A 95 10.43 -12.97 0.17
N ALA A 96 10.58 -11.89 0.96
CA ALA A 96 11.06 -11.95 2.34
C ALA A 96 10.14 -12.74 3.27
N ASN A 97 8.83 -12.73 3.00
CA ASN A 97 7.82 -13.41 3.82
C ASN A 97 7.36 -14.76 3.23
N GLY A 98 7.98 -15.24 2.14
CA GLY A 98 7.60 -16.50 1.50
C GLY A 98 6.16 -16.50 0.95
N ILE A 99 5.70 -15.34 0.49
CA ILE A 99 4.39 -15.15 -0.15
C ILE A 99 4.55 -15.39 -1.65
N ARG A 100 3.72 -16.26 -2.21
CA ARG A 100 3.70 -16.53 -3.65
C ARG A 100 2.68 -15.60 -4.33
N ILE A 101 3.15 -14.78 -5.25
CA ILE A 101 2.28 -13.95 -6.09
C ILE A 101 1.77 -14.83 -7.24
N GLN A 102 0.45 -15.08 -7.29
CA GLN A 102 -0.15 -15.93 -8.31
C GLN A 102 -0.45 -15.18 -9.62
N MET A 103 -0.89 -13.93 -9.51
CA MET A 103 -1.17 -13.06 -10.64
C MET A 103 -1.01 -11.59 -10.28
N GLU A 104 -0.80 -10.76 -11.29
CA GLU A 104 -0.82 -9.30 -11.20
C GLU A 104 -2.05 -8.76 -11.95
N VAL A 105 -2.83 -7.90 -11.29
CA VAL A 105 -3.98 -7.20 -11.86
C VAL A 105 -3.69 -5.72 -11.86
N THR A 106 -3.87 -5.05 -13.01
CA THR A 106 -3.72 -3.60 -13.12
C THR A 106 -5.09 -2.94 -13.09
N MET A 107 -5.22 -1.92 -12.25
CA MET A 107 -6.40 -1.08 -12.07
C MET A 107 -6.08 0.39 -12.32
#